data_AF-A0A7Y4YRS0-F1
#
_entry.id   AF-A0A7Y4YRS0-F1
#
_cell.length_a   1.000
_cell.length_b   1.000
_cell.length_c   1.000
_cell.angle_alpha   90.00
_cell.angle_beta   90.00
_cell.angle_gamma   90.00
#
_symmetry.space_group_name_H-M   'P 1'
#
loop_
_entity.id
_entity.type
_entity.pdbx_description
1 polymer ?
#
loop_
_entity_poly.entity_id
_entity_poly.type
_entity_poly.pdbx_seq_one_letter_code
_entity_poly.pdbx_strand_id
1 'polypeptide(L)'
;RSYFSDTQLATLSAQINPLQNSPLDYYPLPKMGERFPINDAQLLPQLTPRPSDDVEFLHGLLQGLTRIEAAGYAKLTELGAPAIQRVVTNGGGAKNLVWQAMRSRLIGVPVEESVNSEAAYGAALLASQFRSW
;
A
#
# COMPACT_ATOMS: atom_id res chain seq x y z
N ARG A 1 5.47 3.31 -12.41
CA ARG A 1 6.43 2.54 -13.25
C ARG A 1 7.67 3.39 -13.57
N SER A 2 8.28 4.03 -12.56
CA SER A 2 9.40 4.97 -12.78
C SER A 2 10.77 4.37 -12.51
N TYR A 3 10.83 3.29 -11.71
CA TYR A 3 12.08 2.63 -11.32
C TYR A 3 12.19 1.19 -11.83
N PHE A 4 11.07 0.46 -11.85
CA PHE A 4 11.04 -0.96 -12.17
C PHE A 4 9.88 -1.29 -13.12
N SER A 5 10.11 -2.24 -14.02
CA SER A 5 9.06 -2.92 -14.77
C SER A 5 8.30 -3.92 -13.90
N ASP A 6 7.13 -4.38 -14.34
CA ASP A 6 6.32 -5.33 -13.59
C ASP A 6 7.08 -6.65 -13.34
N THR A 7 7.88 -7.11 -14.30
CA THR A 7 8.74 -8.30 -14.16
C THR A 7 9.85 -8.08 -13.13
N GLN A 8 10.48 -6.90 -13.13
CA GLN A 8 11.48 -6.55 -12.12
C GLN A 8 10.86 -6.47 -10.73
N LEU A 9 9.67 -5.86 -10.59
CA LEU A 9 8.97 -5.81 -9.31
C LEU A 9 8.69 -7.21 -8.75
N ALA A 10 8.23 -8.15 -9.58
CA ALA A 10 8.02 -9.53 -9.15
C ALA A 10 9.33 -10.19 -8.70
N THR A 11 10.39 -10.06 -9.50
CA THR A 11 11.69 -10.70 -9.25
C THR A 11 12.39 -10.15 -8.00
N LEU A 12 12.39 -8.82 -7.82
CA LEU A 12 13.01 -8.16 -6.68
C LEU A 12 12.18 -8.39 -5.41
N SER A 13 10.84 -8.34 -5.50
CA SER A 13 9.99 -8.58 -4.33
C SER A 13 10.17 -9.97 -3.76
N ALA A 14 10.35 -10.99 -4.61
CA ALA A 14 10.59 -12.38 -4.16
C ALA A 14 11.85 -12.55 -3.30
N GLN A 15 12.79 -11.60 -3.34
CA GLN A 15 14.03 -11.61 -2.55
C GLN A 15 13.92 -10.85 -1.24
N ILE A 16 12.85 -10.07 -1.03
CA ILE A 16 12.64 -9.30 0.19
C ILE A 16 12.09 -10.22 1.28
N ASN A 17 12.67 -10.13 2.48
CA ASN A 17 12.08 -10.71 3.68
C ASN A 17 11.05 -9.73 4.28
N PRO A 18 9.72 -9.99 4.18
CA PRO A 18 8.70 -9.06 4.64
C PRO A 18 8.61 -8.94 6.16
N LEU A 19 9.26 -9.85 6.90
CA LEU A 19 9.28 -9.86 8.36
C LEU A 19 10.35 -8.94 8.95
N GLN A 20 11.31 -8.50 8.13
CA GLN A 20 12.36 -7.58 8.54
C GLN A 20 11.99 -6.16 8.12
N ASN A 21 12.43 -5.17 8.91
CA ASN A 21 12.27 -3.78 8.54
C ASN A 21 13.44 -3.36 7.64
N SER A 22 13.12 -2.67 6.54
CA SER A 22 14.08 -1.84 5.84
C SER A 22 14.56 -0.71 6.77
N PRO A 23 15.88 -0.44 6.84
CA PRO A 23 16.42 0.70 7.56
C PRO A 23 16.14 2.04 6.87
N LEU A 24 15.61 2.02 5.64
CA LEU A 24 15.34 3.21 4.86
C LEU A 24 14.08 3.91 5.38
N ASP A 25 14.19 5.23 5.52
CA ASP A 25 13.07 6.08 5.90
C ASP A 25 12.59 6.88 4.69
N TYR A 26 11.88 6.20 3.79
CA TYR A 26 11.36 6.83 2.60
C TYR A 26 9.94 7.36 2.79
N TYR A 27 9.69 8.51 2.18
CA TYR A 27 8.38 9.07 1.92
C TYR A 27 8.23 9.21 0.39
N PRO A 28 7.84 8.12 -0.32
CA PRO A 28 8.03 7.96 -1.76
C PRO A 28 6.99 8.71 -2.60
N LEU A 29 6.97 10.04 -2.47
CA LEU A 29 6.11 10.90 -3.28
C LEU A 29 6.59 11.00 -4.73
N PRO A 30 5.67 11.05 -5.71
CA PRO A 30 6.04 11.26 -7.11
C PRO A 30 6.46 12.72 -7.40
N LYS A 31 6.02 13.67 -6.57
CA LYS A 31 6.34 15.11 -6.65
C LYS A 31 6.09 15.75 -5.28
N MET A 32 6.53 17.01 -5.11
CA MET A 32 6.24 17.79 -3.91
C MET A 32 4.73 17.90 -3.64
N GLY A 33 4.38 17.78 -2.35
CA GLY A 33 3.04 17.96 -1.81
C GLY A 33 2.35 16.64 -1.48
N GLU A 34 1.78 16.59 -0.27
CA GLU A 34 0.92 15.52 0.22
C GLU A 34 -0.41 16.12 0.71
N ARG A 35 -1.51 15.42 0.43
CA ARG A 35 -2.85 15.84 0.90
C ARG A 35 -3.31 15.03 2.10
N PHE A 36 -2.92 13.76 2.14
CA PHE A 36 -3.33 12.80 3.14
C PHE A 36 -2.28 11.68 3.22
N PRO A 37 -1.89 11.20 4.41
CA PRO A 37 -2.41 11.52 5.75
C PRO A 37 -1.90 12.83 6.34
N ILE A 38 -0.83 13.40 5.76
CA ILE A 38 -0.27 14.70 6.12
C ILE A 38 -0.76 15.72 5.10
N ASN A 39 -1.46 16.76 5.55
CA ASN A 39 -1.89 17.84 4.65
C ASN A 39 -0.80 18.91 4.58
N ASP A 40 0.18 18.69 3.72
CA ASP A 40 1.32 19.60 3.51
C ASP A 40 1.67 19.70 2.02
N ALA A 41 1.30 20.83 1.42
CA ALA A 41 1.56 21.10 0.00
C ALA A 41 3.06 21.27 -0.35
N GLN A 42 3.93 21.43 0.65
CA GLN A 42 5.37 21.60 0.48
C GLN A 42 6.17 20.35 0.86
N LEU A 43 5.52 19.25 1.28
CA LEU A 43 6.20 18.02 1.66
C LEU A 43 7.03 17.47 0.48
N LEU A 44 8.33 17.32 0.68
CA LEU A 44 9.24 16.87 -0.37
C LEU A 44 9.29 15.33 -0.43
N PRO A 45 9.47 14.73 -1.62
CA PRO A 45 9.81 13.32 -1.73
C PRO A 45 11.08 12.97 -0.95
N GLN A 46 11.04 11.93 -0.14
CA GLN A 46 12.19 11.42 0.60
C GLN A 46 12.53 10.03 0.07
N LEU A 47 13.54 9.95 -0.80
CA LEU A 47 13.99 8.71 -1.47
C LEU A 47 15.51 8.48 -1.33
N THR A 48 16.15 9.19 -0.40
CA THR A 48 17.59 9.16 -0.17
C THR A 48 17.92 8.63 1.23
N PRO A 49 19.02 7.88 1.41
CA PRO A 49 19.96 7.44 0.36
C PRO A 49 19.35 6.34 -0.52
N ARG A 50 19.66 6.31 -1.83
CA ARG A 50 19.34 5.15 -2.69
C ARG A 50 20.50 4.14 -2.58
N PRO A 51 20.29 2.93 -2.03
CA PRO A 51 21.33 1.90 -2.00
C PRO A 51 21.64 1.41 -3.42
N SER A 52 22.81 0.81 -3.60
CA SER A 52 23.19 0.17 -4.87
C SER A 52 22.41 -1.12 -5.14
N ASP A 53 21.90 -1.76 -4.09
CA ASP A 53 21.04 -2.93 -4.20
C ASP A 53 19.59 -2.51 -4.45
N ASP A 54 19.06 -2.89 -5.61
CA ASP A 54 17.67 -2.61 -6.00
C ASP A 54 16.65 -3.39 -5.15
N VAL A 55 17.03 -4.52 -4.52
CA VAL A 55 16.17 -5.24 -3.56
C VAL A 55 15.98 -4.40 -2.30
N GLU A 56 17.08 -3.86 -1.75
CA GLU A 56 17.02 -2.95 -0.60
C GLU A 56 16.25 -1.67 -0.93
N PHE A 57 16.49 -1.09 -2.11
CA PHE A 57 15.77 0.09 -2.58
C PHE A 57 14.27 -0.18 -2.69
N LEU A 58 13.86 -1.28 -3.33
CA LEU A 58 12.46 -1.65 -3.43
C LEU A 58 11.84 -1.94 -2.06
N HIS A 59 12.57 -2.60 -1.15
CA HIS A 59 12.10 -2.83 0.21
C HIS A 59 11.81 -1.50 0.93
N GLY A 60 12.72 -0.53 0.84
CA GLY A 60 12.50 0.81 1.39
C GLY A 60 11.26 1.50 0.80
N LEU A 61 11.06 1.40 -0.52
CA LEU A 61 9.90 1.99 -1.20
C LEU A 61 8.58 1.36 -0.72
N LEU A 62 8.50 0.03 -0.73
CA LEU A 62 7.29 -0.70 -0.31
C LEU A 62 6.97 -0.44 1.15
N GLN A 63 7.99 -0.43 2.02
CA GLN A 63 7.80 -0.12 3.44
C GLN A 63 7.38 1.33 3.67
N GLY A 64 7.96 2.29 2.94
CA GLY A 64 7.57 3.71 3.00
C GLY A 64 6.09 3.89 2.61
N LEU A 65 5.65 3.28 1.52
CA LEU A 65 4.24 3.27 1.12
C LEU A 65 3.33 2.64 2.19
N THR A 66 3.76 1.54 2.81
CA THR A 66 3.02 0.90 3.89
C THR A 66 2.94 1.77 5.15
N ARG A 67 4.00 2.52 5.50
CA ARG A 67 3.95 3.50 6.60
C ARG A 67 2.92 4.60 6.32
N ILE A 68 2.86 5.09 5.08
CA ILE A 68 1.84 6.08 4.65
C ILE A 68 0.43 5.49 4.79
N GLU A 69 0.21 4.25 4.35
CA GLU A 69 -1.08 3.55 4.48
C GLU A 69 -1.50 3.39 5.94
N ALA A 70 -0.59 2.91 6.81
CA ALA A 70 -0.84 2.76 8.24
C ALA A 70 -1.17 4.11 8.91
N ALA A 71 -0.44 5.17 8.58
CA ALA A 71 -0.71 6.53 9.04
C ALA A 71 -2.07 7.03 8.54
N GLY A 72 -2.48 6.66 7.32
CA GLY A 72 -3.82 6.92 6.78
C GLY A 72 -4.93 6.31 7.63
N TYR A 73 -4.85 5.02 7.93
CA TYR A 73 -5.85 4.36 8.78
C TYR A 73 -5.86 4.92 10.20
N ALA A 74 -4.69 5.16 10.79
CA ALA A 74 -4.59 5.80 12.09
C ALA A 74 -5.25 7.19 12.09
N LYS A 75 -5.05 7.99 11.02
CA LYS A 75 -5.66 9.31 10.89
C LYS A 75 -7.18 9.25 10.76
N LEU A 76 -7.72 8.26 10.04
CA LEU A 76 -9.17 8.06 9.98
C LEU A 76 -9.74 7.72 11.36
N THR A 77 -9.07 6.87 12.13
CA THR A 77 -9.48 6.55 13.50
C THR A 77 -9.40 7.77 14.42
N GLU A 78 -8.34 8.58 14.31
CA GLU A 78 -8.22 9.86 15.03
C GLU A 78 -9.40 10.81 14.71
N LEU A 79 -9.88 10.80 13.46
CA LEU A 79 -11.02 11.59 13.00
C LEU A 79 -12.40 10.98 13.34
N GLY A 80 -12.43 9.87 14.09
CA GLY A 80 -13.66 9.26 14.61
C GLY A 80 -14.17 8.04 13.83
N ALA A 81 -13.45 7.53 12.82
CA ALA A 81 -13.79 6.26 12.20
C ALA A 81 -13.53 5.08 13.16
N PRO A 82 -14.28 3.97 13.06
CA PRO A 82 -13.96 2.75 13.79
C PRO A 82 -12.55 2.24 13.46
N ALA A 83 -11.91 1.58 14.42
CA ALA A 83 -10.65 0.89 14.17
C ALA A 83 -10.84 -0.20 13.09
N ILE A 84 -9.91 -0.27 12.14
CA ILE A 84 -9.95 -1.29 11.10
C ILE A 84 -9.66 -2.69 11.68
N GLN A 85 -10.29 -3.70 11.10
CA GLN A 85 -10.11 -5.10 11.51
C GLN A 85 -9.42 -5.94 10.43
N ARG A 86 -9.48 -5.49 9.18
CA ARG A 86 -8.82 -6.09 8.01
C ARG A 86 -8.74 -5.06 6.89
N VAL A 87 -7.84 -5.29 5.94
CA VAL A 87 -7.70 -4.51 4.71
C VAL A 87 -7.92 -5.43 3.52
N VAL A 88 -8.84 -5.06 2.62
CA VAL A 88 -9.02 -5.75 1.34
C VAL A 88 -8.33 -4.92 0.27
N THR A 89 -7.39 -5.52 -0.46
CA THR A 89 -6.54 -4.85 -1.43
C THR A 89 -6.99 -5.09 -2.87
N ASN A 90 -6.87 -4.05 -3.69
CA ASN A 90 -7.09 -4.09 -5.13
C ASN A 90 -5.95 -3.35 -5.87
N GLY A 91 -6.05 -3.25 -7.19
CA GLY A 91 -5.04 -2.60 -8.03
C GLY A 91 -3.79 -3.45 -8.26
N GLY A 92 -2.83 -2.93 -9.04
CA GLY A 92 -1.66 -3.69 -9.48
C GLY A 92 -0.77 -4.23 -8.34
N GLY A 93 -0.75 -3.54 -7.19
CA GLY A 93 0.02 -3.94 -6.01
C GLY A 93 -0.55 -5.16 -5.26
N ALA A 94 -1.83 -5.48 -5.47
CA ALA A 94 -2.51 -6.56 -4.75
C ALA A 94 -1.88 -7.94 -4.97
N LYS A 95 -1.28 -8.16 -6.15
CA LYS A 95 -0.65 -9.43 -6.53
C LYS A 95 0.71 -9.67 -5.89
N ASN A 96 1.27 -8.67 -5.19
CA ASN A 96 2.57 -8.78 -4.54
C ASN A 96 2.41 -9.34 -3.12
N LEU A 97 2.52 -10.66 -2.99
CA LEU A 97 2.35 -11.36 -1.70
C LEU A 97 3.36 -10.92 -0.63
N VAL A 98 4.58 -10.55 -1.03
CA VAL A 98 5.59 -10.04 -0.10
C VAL A 98 5.17 -8.69 0.45
N TRP A 99 4.64 -7.81 -0.40
CA TRP A 99 4.13 -6.53 0.04
C TRP A 99 2.86 -6.67 0.88
N GLN A 100 1.97 -7.59 0.53
CA GLN A 100 0.78 -7.93 1.33
C GLN A 100 1.18 -8.38 2.75
N ALA A 101 2.16 -9.27 2.89
CA ALA A 101 2.66 -9.72 4.18
C ALA A 101 3.29 -8.59 5.00
N MET A 102 4.07 -7.72 4.35
CA MET A 102 4.67 -6.53 4.96
C MET A 102 3.60 -5.56 5.47
N ARG A 103 2.56 -5.29 4.67
CA ARG A 103 1.40 -4.47 5.05
C ARG A 103 0.65 -5.05 6.23
N SER A 104 0.36 -6.35 6.20
CA SER A 104 -0.31 -7.03 7.31
C SER A 104 0.46 -6.87 8.63
N ARG A 105 1.78 -7.07 8.58
CA ARG A 105 2.66 -6.88 9.75
C ARG A 105 2.70 -5.44 10.27
N LEU A 106 2.85 -4.45 9.38
CA LEU A 106 3.04 -3.05 9.76
C LEU A 106 1.75 -2.33 10.14
N ILE A 107 0.62 -2.71 9.53
CA ILE A 107 -0.71 -2.18 9.88
C ILE A 107 -1.27 -2.90 11.11
N GLY A 108 -0.90 -4.18 11.32
CA GLY A 108 -1.32 -4.97 12.47
C GLY A 108 -2.67 -5.67 12.30
N VAL A 109 -3.18 -5.75 11.07
CA VAL A 109 -4.43 -6.46 10.73
C VAL A 109 -4.25 -7.28 9.45
N PRO A 110 -5.07 -8.33 9.22
CA PRO A 110 -5.01 -9.10 7.98
C PRO A 110 -5.19 -8.23 6.74
N VAL A 111 -4.33 -8.44 5.74
CA VAL A 111 -4.43 -7.81 4.40
C VAL A 111 -4.64 -8.92 3.39
N GLU A 112 -5.70 -8.82 2.58
CA GLU A 112 -6.15 -9.87 1.65
C GLU A 112 -6.51 -9.29 0.28
N GLU A 113 -6.24 -10.02 -0.80
CA GLU A 113 -6.67 -9.64 -2.15
C GLU A 113 -8.20 -9.71 -2.27
N SER A 114 -8.80 -8.73 -2.96
CA SER A 114 -10.23 -8.76 -3.25
C SER A 114 -10.59 -9.89 -4.21
N VAL A 115 -11.61 -10.68 -3.86
CA VAL A 115 -12.18 -11.70 -4.77
C VAL A 115 -12.78 -11.06 -6.03
N ASN A 116 -13.37 -9.87 -5.90
CA ASN A 116 -13.95 -9.11 -7.00
C ASN A 116 -13.51 -7.64 -6.90
N SER A 117 -12.91 -7.10 -7.95
CA SER A 117 -12.37 -5.74 -7.95
C SER A 117 -13.07 -4.81 -8.96
N GLU A 118 -13.89 -5.37 -9.85
CA GLU A 118 -14.58 -4.60 -10.89
C GLU A 118 -15.77 -3.81 -10.35
N ALA A 119 -15.82 -2.52 -10.65
CA ALA A 119 -16.94 -1.66 -10.27
C ALA A 119 -18.28 -2.17 -10.82
N ALA A 120 -18.26 -2.74 -12.04
CA ALA A 120 -19.44 -3.33 -12.67
C ALA A 120 -20.01 -4.52 -11.87
N TYR A 121 -19.16 -5.31 -11.21
CA TYR A 121 -19.60 -6.39 -10.33
C TYR A 121 -20.36 -5.83 -9.12
N GLY A 122 -19.85 -4.75 -8.51
CA GLY A 122 -20.55 -4.04 -7.44
C GLY A 122 -21.92 -3.50 -7.87
N ALA A 123 -22.01 -2.92 -9.08
CA ALA A 123 -23.28 -2.46 -9.64
C ALA A 123 -24.28 -3.61 -9.87
N ALA A 124 -23.81 -4.78 -10.31
CA ALA A 124 -24.66 -5.96 -10.46
C ALA A 124 -25.19 -6.47 -9.12
N LEU A 125 -24.37 -6.45 -8.05
CA LEU A 125 -24.80 -6.79 -6.69
C LEU A 125 -25.84 -5.81 -6.15
N LEU A 126 -25.71 -4.51 -6.45
CA LEU A 126 -26.74 -3.54 -6.08
C LEU A 126 -28.05 -3.86 -6.80
N ALA A 127 -28.01 -4.10 -8.12
CA ALA A 127 -29.19 -4.42 -8.92
C ALA A 127 -29.88 -5.73 -8.49
N SER A 128 -29.12 -6.74 -8.06
CA SER A 128 -29.68 -8.01 -7.58
C SER A 128 -30.40 -7.87 -6.23
N GLN A 129 -29.91 -7.00 -5.33
CA GLN A 129 -30.56 -6.71 -4.05
C GLN A 129 -31.94 -6.03 -4.21
N PHE A 130 -32.15 -5.29 -5.30
CA PHE A 130 -33.46 -4.70 -5.61
C PHE A 130 -34.49 -5.67 -6.19
N ARG A 131 -34.12 -6.92 -6.51
CA ARG A 131 -35.06 -7.95 -7.01
C ARG A 131 -35.79 -8.73 -5.91
N SER A 132 -35.63 -8.34 -4.65
CA SER A 132 -36.33 -8.92 -3.50
C SER A 132 -37.57 -8.09 -3.13
N TRP A 133 -38.55 -8.00 -4.03
CA TRP A 133 -39.90 -7.46 -3.76
C TRP A 133 -40.94 -8.33 -4.46
#